data_AF-I3YGW6-F1
#
_entry.id   AF-I3YGW6-F1
#
_cell.length_a   1.000
_cell.length_b   1.000
_cell.length_c   1.000
_cell.angle_alpha   90.00
_cell.angle_beta   90.00
_cell.angle_gamma   90.00
#
_symmetry.space_group_name_H-M   'P 1'
#
loop_
_entity.id
_entity.type
_entity.pdbx_description
1 polymer ?
#
loop_
_entity_poly.entity_id
_entity_poly.type
_entity_poly.pdbx_seq_one_letter_code
_entity_poly.pdbx_strand_id
1 'polypeptide(L)'
;MTQYAHIDNPIPQKLPHEFQHAGGLTMGLDAMSDERLAELGWYPVRYEPLEPGALGYAPIELIGSEFVIASLPGDLAVAEQQRLEEMTCSKLQAKLAIAALGLVADFMAWKAALDPVTDFVTLAFLEDAQTWRRLDPTFVAAMTALRKTDAEADAFFELAVTL
;
A
#
# COMPACT_ATOMS: atom_id res chain seq x y z
N MET A 1 14.42 -11.28 -2.74
CA MET A 1 14.24 -12.55 -3.47
C MET A 1 12.90 -13.10 -3.02
N THR A 2 11.90 -13.11 -3.91
CA THR A 2 10.53 -13.49 -3.59
C THR A 2 10.48 -14.96 -3.16
N GLN A 3 9.85 -15.24 -2.03
CA GLN A 3 9.60 -16.61 -1.56
C GLN A 3 8.20 -17.03 -1.97
N TYR A 4 8.02 -18.31 -2.27
CA TYR A 4 6.74 -18.86 -2.67
C TYR A 4 6.33 -19.98 -1.70
N ALA A 5 5.03 -20.16 -1.55
CA ALA A 5 4.43 -21.29 -0.85
C ALA A 5 3.46 -22.00 -1.80
N HIS A 6 3.38 -23.32 -1.68
CA HIS A 6 2.41 -24.12 -2.41
C HIS A 6 1.17 -24.31 -1.55
N ILE A 7 -0.02 -24.38 -2.13
CA ILE A 7 -1.28 -24.58 -1.38
C ILE A 7 -1.26 -25.85 -0.52
N ASP A 8 -0.57 -26.90 -0.98
CA ASP A 8 -0.41 -28.16 -0.25
C ASP A 8 0.84 -28.22 0.65
N ASN A 9 1.76 -27.25 0.54
CA ASN A 9 2.95 -27.17 1.39
C ASN A 9 3.19 -25.73 1.89
N PRO A 10 2.86 -25.47 3.16
CA PRO A 10 2.85 -24.13 3.75
C PRO A 10 4.23 -23.49 3.93
N ILE A 11 5.31 -24.27 3.88
CA ILE A 11 6.65 -23.79 4.24
C ILE A 11 7.16 -22.84 3.15
N PRO A 12 7.50 -21.57 3.48
CA PRO A 12 8.14 -20.66 2.54
C PRO A 12 9.45 -21.25 2.06
N GLN A 13 9.54 -21.50 0.76
CA GLN A 13 10.76 -22.00 0.15
C GLN A 13 11.13 -21.12 -1.03
N LYS A 14 12.43 -21.01 -1.28
CA LYS A 14 12.86 -20.66 -2.64
C LYS A 14 12.36 -21.78 -3.55
N LEU A 15 11.86 -21.44 -4.74
CA LEU A 15 11.42 -22.43 -5.72
C LEU A 15 12.50 -23.54 -5.85
N PRO A 16 12.14 -24.83 -5.89
CA PRO A 16 13.11 -25.92 -5.92
C PRO A 16 14.19 -25.78 -7.01
N HIS A 17 15.38 -26.33 -6.77
CA HIS A 17 16.57 -26.16 -7.62
C HIS A 17 16.39 -26.67 -9.07
N GLU A 18 15.43 -27.56 -9.30
CA GLU A 18 14.96 -28.05 -10.61
C GLU A 18 14.27 -26.96 -11.47
N PHE A 19 13.98 -25.79 -10.88
CA PHE A 19 13.39 -24.63 -11.54
C PHE A 19 14.37 -23.44 -11.68
N GLN A 20 15.57 -23.50 -11.09
CA GLN A 20 16.43 -22.31 -10.89
C GLN A 20 17.61 -22.12 -11.87
N HIS A 21 17.76 -22.89 -12.96
CA HIS A 21 18.94 -22.73 -13.83
C HIS A 21 18.68 -22.62 -15.34
N ALA A 22 19.20 -21.51 -15.89
CA ALA A 22 19.37 -21.24 -17.31
C ALA A 22 20.54 -22.03 -17.90
N GLY A 23 20.29 -22.76 -18.99
CA GLY A 23 21.37 -23.43 -19.74
C GLY A 23 20.95 -24.50 -20.74
N GLY A 24 19.70 -24.96 -20.74
CA GLY A 24 19.26 -25.91 -21.77
C GLY A 24 17.90 -26.55 -21.48
N LEU A 25 16.84 -25.89 -21.92
CA LEU A 25 15.50 -26.46 -22.15
C LEU A 25 14.82 -27.17 -20.96
N THR A 26 14.37 -26.37 -19.99
CA THR A 26 13.09 -26.57 -19.29
C THR A 26 12.42 -25.19 -19.17
N MET A 27 11.17 -25.06 -19.64
CA MET A 27 10.42 -23.79 -19.54
C MET A 27 10.04 -23.55 -18.08
N GLY A 28 10.81 -22.71 -17.41
CA GLY A 28 10.70 -22.43 -15.97
C GLY A 28 9.44 -21.66 -15.60
N LEU A 29 8.92 -21.99 -14.41
CA LEU A 29 7.82 -21.29 -13.72
C LEU A 29 8.10 -19.78 -13.53
N ASP A 30 9.38 -19.40 -13.50
CA ASP A 30 9.87 -18.03 -13.41
C ASP A 30 9.59 -17.18 -14.67
N ALA A 31 9.29 -17.84 -15.79
CA ALA A 31 8.83 -17.22 -17.04
C ALA A 31 7.31 -17.31 -17.21
N MET A 32 6.62 -17.95 -16.26
CA MET A 32 5.16 -18.06 -16.27
C MET A 32 4.56 -16.82 -15.62
N SER A 33 3.46 -16.32 -16.16
CA SER A 33 2.72 -15.22 -15.53
C SER A 33 2.24 -15.64 -14.14
N ASP A 34 1.99 -14.67 -13.28
CA ASP A 34 1.43 -14.89 -11.94
C ASP A 34 0.14 -15.73 -11.99
N GLU A 35 -0.62 -15.62 -13.07
CA GLU A 35 -1.83 -16.42 -13.33
C GLU A 35 -1.52 -17.91 -13.45
N ARG A 36 -0.43 -18.26 -14.15
CA ARG A 36 -0.03 -19.65 -14.38
C ARG A 36 0.63 -20.27 -13.16
N LEU A 37 1.30 -19.47 -12.33
CA LEU A 37 1.78 -19.89 -11.01
C LEU A 37 0.60 -20.19 -10.05
N ALA A 38 -0.42 -19.33 -10.06
CA ALA A 38 -1.64 -19.53 -9.28
C ALA A 38 -2.40 -20.80 -9.71
N GLU A 39 -2.51 -21.09 -11.01
CA GLU A 39 -3.09 -22.35 -11.52
C GLU A 39 -2.37 -23.60 -11.00
N LEU A 40 -1.07 -23.48 -10.75
CA LEU A 40 -0.22 -24.55 -10.23
C LEU A 40 -0.15 -24.56 -8.70
N GLY A 41 -0.96 -23.73 -8.03
CA GLY A 41 -1.04 -23.68 -6.57
C GLY A 41 0.15 -23.00 -5.89
N TRP A 42 1.03 -22.32 -6.64
CA TRP A 42 2.18 -21.59 -6.11
C TRP A 42 1.88 -20.10 -5.99
N TYR A 43 2.04 -19.56 -4.79
CA TYR A 43 1.73 -18.17 -4.49
C TYR A 43 2.90 -17.47 -3.81
N PRO A 44 3.18 -16.20 -4.14
CA PRO A 44 4.18 -15.44 -3.42
C PRO A 44 3.75 -15.29 -1.96
N VAL A 45 4.71 -15.44 -1.05
CA VAL A 45 4.47 -15.28 0.38
C VAL A 45 4.48 -13.80 0.74
N ARG A 46 3.45 -13.37 1.47
CA ARG A 46 3.47 -12.11 2.22
C ARG A 46 3.66 -12.41 3.70
N TYR A 47 4.43 -11.54 4.37
CA TYR A 47 4.58 -11.55 5.81
C TYR A 47 3.71 -10.44 6.36
N GLU A 48 2.70 -10.79 7.13
CA GLU A 48 1.84 -9.82 7.80
C GLU A 48 2.15 -9.86 9.31
N PRO A 49 2.27 -8.69 9.97
CA PRO A 49 2.34 -8.63 11.43
C PRO A 49 1.07 -9.24 12.03
N LEU A 50 1.18 -9.74 13.25
CA LEU A 50 0.17 -10.50 13.99
C LEU A 50 -1.02 -9.61 14.42
N GLU A 51 -1.72 -9.02 13.46
CA GLU A 51 -2.90 -8.19 13.69
C GLU A 51 -4.18 -8.94 13.33
N PRO A 52 -5.29 -8.74 14.07
CA PRO A 52 -6.57 -9.33 13.74
C PRO A 52 -7.13 -8.68 12.47
N GLY A 53 -6.87 -9.29 11.31
CA GLY A 53 -7.31 -8.76 10.02
C GLY A 53 -6.76 -9.48 8.78
N ALA A 54 -5.80 -10.39 8.94
CA ALA A 54 -5.20 -11.17 7.85
C ALA A 54 -6.25 -11.76 6.89
N LEU A 55 -6.22 -11.31 5.63
CA LEU A 55 -7.24 -11.61 4.63
C LEU A 55 -7.01 -12.90 3.81
N GLY A 56 -5.97 -13.66 4.12
CA GLY A 56 -5.72 -14.94 3.45
C GLY A 56 -6.51 -16.10 4.06
N TYR A 57 -6.60 -17.21 3.32
CA TYR A 57 -6.89 -18.50 3.96
C TYR A 57 -5.96 -18.69 5.16
N ALA A 58 -6.49 -19.37 6.19
CA ALA A 58 -5.92 -19.59 7.52
C ALA A 58 -4.38 -19.54 7.58
N PRO A 59 -3.80 -18.96 8.65
CA PRO A 59 -2.36 -18.78 8.77
C PRO A 59 -1.60 -20.06 8.44
N ILE A 60 -0.76 -19.96 7.41
CA ILE A 60 -0.06 -21.08 6.79
C ILE A 60 1.01 -21.61 7.77
N GLU A 61 1.65 -20.71 8.52
CA GLU A 61 2.47 -20.99 9.70
C GLU A 61 2.67 -19.71 10.53
N LEU A 62 2.91 -19.84 11.84
CA LEU A 62 3.47 -18.77 12.67
C LEU A 62 5.00 -18.95 12.70
N ILE A 63 5.74 -18.14 11.94
CA ILE A 63 7.20 -18.13 12.03
C ILE A 63 7.61 -16.97 12.94
N GLY A 64 7.90 -17.26 14.20
CA GLY A 64 8.21 -16.24 15.21
C GLY A 64 6.97 -15.43 15.60
N SER A 65 6.89 -14.18 15.14
CA SER A 65 5.77 -13.25 15.40
C SER A 65 5.04 -12.78 14.14
N GLU A 66 5.24 -13.45 13.00
CA GLU A 66 4.66 -13.07 11.71
C GLU A 66 3.81 -14.22 11.14
N PHE A 67 2.70 -13.86 10.48
CA PHE A 67 1.93 -14.81 9.69
C PHE A 67 2.49 -14.88 8.28
N VAL A 68 2.78 -16.10 7.86
CA VAL A 68 3.03 -16.43 6.45
C VAL A 68 1.68 -16.61 5.78
N ILE A 69 1.43 -15.88 4.70
CA ILE A 69 0.17 -16.00 3.93
C ILE A 69 0.51 -16.10 2.44
N ALA A 70 -0.17 -17.01 1.74
CA ALA A 70 -0.14 -17.08 0.28
C ALA A 70 -0.88 -15.87 -0.28
N SER A 71 -0.22 -15.06 -1.09
CA SER A 71 -0.83 -13.90 -1.74
C SER A 71 -1.52 -14.33 -3.02
N LEU A 72 -2.85 -14.46 -2.99
CA LEU A 72 -3.67 -14.79 -4.15
C LEU A 72 -3.74 -13.60 -5.13
N PRO A 73 -4.06 -13.84 -6.41
CA PRO A 73 -4.39 -12.76 -7.35
C PRO A 73 -5.53 -11.90 -6.79
N GLY A 74 -5.26 -10.62 -6.55
CA GLY A 74 -6.19 -9.68 -5.93
C GLY A 74 -5.91 -9.38 -4.46
N ASP A 75 -5.23 -10.28 -3.73
CA ASP A 75 -4.90 -10.04 -2.30
C ASP A 75 -3.93 -8.89 -2.11
N LEU A 76 -3.00 -8.67 -3.06
CA LEU A 76 -2.12 -7.51 -3.04
C LEU A 76 -2.89 -6.20 -3.24
N ALA A 77 -3.89 -6.21 -4.11
CA ALA A 77 -4.73 -5.04 -4.34
C ALA A 77 -5.61 -4.74 -3.11
N VAL A 78 -6.12 -5.78 -2.46
CA VAL A 78 -6.91 -5.62 -1.22
C VAL A 78 -6.02 -5.20 -0.05
N ALA A 79 -4.82 -5.77 0.09
CA ALA A 79 -3.87 -5.37 1.13
C ALA A 79 -3.35 -3.94 0.92
N GLU A 80 -3.08 -3.54 -0.32
CA GLU A 80 -2.71 -2.16 -0.63
C GLU A 80 -3.87 -1.21 -0.37
N GLN A 81 -5.10 -1.60 -0.75
CA GLN A 81 -6.30 -0.82 -0.43
C GLN A 81 -6.49 -0.67 1.08
N GLN A 82 -6.33 -1.74 1.86
CA GLN A 82 -6.37 -1.68 3.33
C GLN A 82 -5.26 -0.80 3.90
N ARG A 83 -4.03 -0.92 3.39
CA ARG A 83 -2.91 -0.06 3.78
C ARG A 83 -3.28 1.40 3.57
N LEU A 84 -3.82 1.76 2.41
CA LEU A 84 -4.25 3.13 2.08
C LEU A 84 -5.44 3.59 2.94
N GLU A 85 -6.36 2.70 3.31
CA GLU A 85 -7.48 3.00 4.21
C GLU A 85 -7.02 3.30 5.64
N GLU A 86 -6.01 2.56 6.11
CA GLU A 86 -5.41 2.72 7.44
C GLU A 86 -4.41 3.86 7.52
N MET A 87 -3.86 4.30 6.37
CA MET A 87 -2.96 5.46 6.28
C MET A 87 -3.69 6.74 6.71
N THR A 88 -3.42 7.11 7.95
CA THR A 88 -3.89 8.33 8.58
C THR A 88 -2.74 9.09 9.18
N CYS A 89 -2.80 10.41 9.15
CA CYS A 89 -1.85 11.29 9.83
C CYS A 89 -2.58 12.37 10.60
N SER A 90 -1.95 12.90 11.65
CA SER A 90 -2.47 14.07 12.33
C SER A 90 -2.32 15.32 11.47
N LYS A 91 -3.16 16.32 11.70
CA LYS A 91 -3.05 17.63 11.03
C LYS A 91 -1.68 18.28 11.22
N LEU A 92 -1.05 18.10 12.38
CA LEU A 92 0.28 18.64 12.64
C LEU A 92 1.32 17.95 11.74
N GLN A 93 1.31 16.62 11.71
CA GLN A 93 2.15 15.81 10.83
C GLN A 93 1.99 16.19 9.36
N ALA A 94 0.75 16.33 8.90
CA ALA A 94 0.46 16.76 7.55
C ALA A 94 1.08 18.14 7.24
N LYS A 95 0.94 19.12 8.14
CA LYS A 95 1.53 20.45 7.97
C LYS A 95 3.06 20.41 7.96
N LEU A 96 3.67 19.57 8.79
CA LEU A 96 5.12 19.38 8.81
C LEU A 96 5.60 18.70 7.52
N ALA A 97 4.86 17.73 6.98
CA ALA A 97 5.15 17.11 5.70
C ALA A 97 5.05 18.11 4.53
N ILE A 98 4.01 18.97 4.52
CA ILE A 98 3.91 20.07 3.54
C ILE A 98 5.15 20.97 3.59
N ALA A 99 5.62 21.29 4.80
CA ALA A 99 6.83 22.08 5.00
C ALA A 99 8.10 21.35 4.52
N ALA A 100 8.26 20.08 4.88
CA ALA A 100 9.41 19.26 4.50
C ALA A 100 9.51 19.05 2.98
N LEU A 101 8.37 18.95 2.30
CA LEU A 101 8.31 18.83 0.83
C LEU A 101 8.41 20.17 0.09
N GLY A 102 8.54 21.29 0.81
CA GLY A 102 8.63 22.62 0.20
C GLY A 102 7.33 23.09 -0.45
N LEU A 103 6.19 22.45 -0.15
CA LEU A 103 4.89 22.72 -0.77
C LEU A 103 4.09 23.84 -0.07
N VAL A 104 4.67 24.52 0.92
CA VAL A 104 3.98 25.53 1.74
C VAL A 104 3.42 26.66 0.87
N ALA A 105 4.19 27.17 -0.07
CA ALA A 105 3.77 28.28 -0.93
C ALA A 105 2.59 27.87 -1.82
N ASP A 106 2.70 26.72 -2.48
CA ASP A 106 1.66 26.19 -3.37
C ASP A 106 0.38 25.85 -2.60
N PHE A 107 0.51 25.25 -1.41
CA PHE A 107 -0.62 24.93 -0.56
C PHE A 107 -1.35 26.18 -0.07
N MET A 108 -0.61 27.22 0.37
CA MET A 108 -1.21 28.48 0.81
C MET A 108 -1.85 29.25 -0.35
N ALA A 109 -1.24 29.23 -1.54
CA ALA A 109 -1.80 29.84 -2.73
C ALA A 109 -3.10 29.14 -3.17
N TRP A 110 -3.11 27.80 -3.17
CA TRP A 110 -4.30 27.02 -3.45
C TRP A 110 -5.40 27.28 -2.43
N LYS A 111 -5.09 27.23 -1.13
CA LYS A 111 -6.06 27.49 -0.07
C LYS A 111 -6.67 28.89 -0.19
N ALA A 112 -5.87 29.90 -0.54
CA ALA A 112 -6.35 31.27 -0.73
C ALA A 112 -7.24 31.44 -1.97
N ALA A 113 -7.18 30.50 -2.93
CA ALA A 113 -8.02 30.51 -4.12
C ALA A 113 -9.38 29.82 -3.93
N LEU A 114 -9.59 29.12 -2.81
CA LEU A 114 -10.86 28.48 -2.47
C LEU A 114 -11.91 29.53 -2.09
N ASP A 115 -13.13 29.36 -2.57
CA ASP A 115 -14.26 30.23 -2.22
C ASP A 115 -14.85 29.78 -0.87
N PRO A 116 -14.90 30.64 0.15
CA PRO A 116 -15.41 30.29 1.48
C PRO A 116 -16.89 29.86 1.50
N VAL A 117 -17.66 30.17 0.45
CA VAL A 117 -19.08 29.82 0.33
C VAL A 117 -19.27 28.48 -0.37
N THR A 118 -18.57 28.21 -1.48
CA THR A 118 -18.73 26.95 -2.23
C THR A 118 -17.82 25.84 -1.71
N ASP A 119 -16.64 26.18 -1.20
CA ASP A 119 -15.60 25.23 -0.78
C ASP A 119 -15.50 25.13 0.75
N PHE A 120 -16.57 25.51 1.46
CA PHE A 120 -16.61 25.51 2.93
C PHE A 120 -16.21 24.17 3.54
N VAL A 121 -16.65 23.05 2.94
CA VAL A 121 -16.32 21.69 3.41
C VAL A 121 -14.81 21.43 3.32
N THR A 122 -14.19 21.84 2.22
CA THR A 122 -12.74 21.69 2.03
C THR A 122 -11.97 22.55 3.02
N LEU A 123 -12.39 23.80 3.22
CA LEU A 123 -11.75 24.69 4.20
C LEU A 123 -11.90 24.18 5.64
N ALA A 124 -13.10 23.73 6.02
CA ALA A 124 -13.36 23.14 7.34
C ALA A 124 -12.52 21.86 7.55
N PHE A 125 -12.36 21.02 6.53
CA PHE A 125 -11.46 19.87 6.60
C PHE A 125 -10.00 20.29 6.86
N LEU A 126 -9.47 21.26 6.10
CA LEU A 126 -8.09 21.70 6.27
C LEU A 126 -7.83 22.41 7.61
N GLU A 127 -8.84 23.11 8.14
CA GLU A 127 -8.73 23.93 9.34
C GLU A 127 -9.14 23.22 10.63
N ASP A 128 -10.08 22.29 10.60
CA ASP A 128 -10.66 21.72 11.82
C ASP A 128 -10.46 20.22 11.96
N ALA A 129 -10.23 19.49 10.85
CA ALA A 129 -9.98 18.06 10.92
C ALA A 129 -8.68 17.77 11.68
N GLN A 130 -8.78 17.00 12.77
CA GLN A 130 -7.61 16.62 13.58
C GLN A 130 -6.78 15.53 12.91
N THR A 131 -7.43 14.69 12.10
CA THR A 131 -6.83 13.57 11.39
C THR A 131 -7.18 13.67 9.91
N TRP A 132 -6.17 13.45 9.07
CA TRP A 132 -6.31 13.36 7.62
C TRP A 132 -6.15 11.89 7.23
N ARG A 133 -7.00 11.41 6.33
CA ARG A 133 -6.95 10.04 5.81
C ARG A 133 -6.55 10.08 4.34
N ARG A 134 -5.71 9.15 3.90
CA ARG A 134 -5.20 9.13 2.51
C ARG A 134 -6.32 9.03 1.47
N LEU A 135 -7.37 8.28 1.79
CA LEU A 135 -8.53 8.07 0.93
C LEU A 135 -9.71 9.00 1.26
N ASP A 136 -9.52 10.03 2.09
CA ASP A 136 -10.58 11.01 2.32
C ASP A 136 -10.92 11.73 1.00
N PRO A 137 -12.20 11.78 0.56
CA PRO A 137 -12.58 12.41 -0.69
C PRO A 137 -12.13 13.88 -0.80
N THR A 138 -12.09 14.59 0.33
CA THR A 138 -11.67 15.99 0.41
C THR A 138 -10.17 16.13 0.17
N PHE A 139 -9.38 15.22 0.74
CA PHE A 139 -7.93 15.18 0.53
C PHE A 139 -7.58 14.78 -0.90
N VAL A 140 -8.23 13.75 -1.45
CA VAL A 140 -8.03 13.32 -2.84
C VAL A 140 -8.37 14.46 -3.81
N ALA A 141 -9.46 15.19 -3.57
CA ALA A 141 -9.81 16.37 -4.36
C ALA A 141 -8.74 17.49 -4.25
N ALA A 142 -8.19 17.72 -3.04
CA ALA A 142 -7.12 18.68 -2.83
C ALA A 142 -5.84 18.31 -3.59
N MET A 143 -5.40 17.05 -3.51
CA MET A 143 -4.21 16.57 -4.24
C MET A 143 -4.40 16.63 -5.75
N THR A 144 -5.61 16.31 -6.23
CA THR A 144 -5.97 16.48 -7.65
C THR A 144 -5.88 17.95 -8.08
N ALA A 145 -6.38 18.89 -7.27
CA ALA A 145 -6.30 20.33 -7.54
C ALA A 145 -4.86 20.85 -7.55
N LEU A 146 -4.01 20.31 -6.68
CA LEU A 146 -2.56 20.57 -6.63
C LEU A 146 -1.76 19.84 -7.73
N ARG A 147 -2.45 19.09 -8.62
CA ARG A 147 -1.86 18.29 -9.71
C ARG A 147 -0.84 17.27 -9.22
N LYS A 148 -1.14 16.67 -8.06
CA LYS A 148 -0.34 15.60 -7.48
C LYS A 148 -0.89 14.24 -7.89
N THR A 149 0.03 13.35 -8.23
CA THR A 149 -0.28 11.95 -8.53
C THR A 149 -0.58 11.17 -7.25
N ASP A 150 -1.22 9.99 -7.38
CA ASP A 150 -1.44 9.11 -6.24
C ASP A 150 -0.14 8.70 -5.55
N ALA A 151 0.92 8.41 -6.32
CA ALA A 151 2.23 8.08 -5.77
C ALA A 151 2.85 9.23 -4.96
N GLU A 152 2.62 10.49 -5.37
CA GLU A 152 3.05 11.65 -4.58
C GLU A 152 2.21 11.84 -3.31
N ALA A 153 0.92 11.49 -3.36
CA ALA A 153 0.06 11.51 -2.17
C ALA A 153 0.40 10.40 -1.18
N ASP A 154 0.82 9.23 -1.66
CA ASP A 154 1.31 8.13 -0.83
C ASP A 154 2.63 8.54 -0.15
N ALA A 155 3.59 9.06 -0.92
CA ALA A 155 4.86 9.56 -0.39
C ALA A 155 4.67 10.69 0.64
N PHE A 156 3.66 11.54 0.44
CA PHE A 156 3.26 12.56 1.42
C PHE A 156 2.83 11.93 2.74
N PHE A 157 1.95 10.94 2.71
CA PHE A 157 1.46 10.27 3.91
C PHE A 157 2.55 9.44 4.59
N GLU A 158 3.40 8.76 3.83
CA GLU A 158 4.55 8.03 4.36
C GLU A 158 5.50 8.97 5.12
N LEU A 159 5.80 10.13 4.56
CA LEU A 159 6.58 11.15 5.27
C LEU A 159 5.84 11.69 6.50
N ALA A 160 4.55 12.02 6.36
CA ALA A 160 3.77 12.59 7.46
C ALA A 160 3.69 11.66 8.68
N VAL A 161 3.53 10.35 8.47
CA VAL A 161 3.48 9.35 9.56
C VAL A 161 4.81 9.23 10.30
N THR A 162 5.94 9.58 9.66
CA THR A 162 7.28 9.54 10.28
C THR A 162 7.65 10.79 11.08
N LEU A 163 6.87 11.87 10.96
CA LEU A 163 7.10 13.17 11.63
C LEU A 163 6.31 13.29 12.94
#